data_AF-A0A6J0L6K7-F1
#
_entry.id   AF-A0A6J0L6K7-F1
#
_cell.length_a   1.000
_cell.length_b   1.000
_cell.length_c   1.000
_cell.angle_alpha   90.00
_cell.angle_beta   90.00
_cell.angle_gamma   90.00
#
_symmetry.space_group_name_H-M   'P 1'
#
loop_
_entity.id
_entity.type
_entity.pdbx_description
1 polymer ?
#
loop_
_entity_poly.entity_id
_entity_poly.type
_entity_poly.pdbx_seq_one_letter_code
_entity_poly.pdbx_strand_id
1 'polypeptide(L)'
;MDAQGMCCDRISELPDSLLTHILSYLSTKDSVKTGVLSRRWELLWLKVSGLDLNTMDFLPYGGEALLSFMDRFLEFNRGWCQQTFKMKYCRCTETDSSIRLVEWIPELVHRRVQHLILENEGSPYSLDIMPDCIYVSKTLVTLKLVYVVLKDLKFAVSLPCLKNMHLENNYIYILYNDAPNLDALCLIDYVSSGGRLIMENLISGSPVLENVTLFFGLWQEEFSSSWTNVPQCLSSTLEYVKIGVNIMWNEAGIKLVNYFLENSVVLKKLTLSCKDSHTDKREAESYKKLLTSTKLSPRCQVLVD
;
A
#
# COMPACT_ATOMS: atom_id res chain seq x y z
N MET A 1 -11.62 6.97 61.05
CA MET A 1 -12.64 6.61 60.04
C MET A 1 -12.09 7.13 58.73
N ASP A 2 -11.26 6.31 58.10
CA ASP A 2 -10.46 6.74 56.97
C ASP A 2 -11.24 6.53 55.68
N ALA A 3 -11.31 7.60 54.89
CA ALA A 3 -11.94 7.63 53.60
C ALA A 3 -11.18 6.70 52.64
N GLN A 4 -11.72 5.51 52.42
CA GLN A 4 -11.30 4.64 51.33
C GLN A 4 -11.79 5.26 50.02
N GLY A 5 -10.97 6.13 49.43
CA GLY A 5 -11.12 6.54 48.05
C GLY A 5 -10.91 5.32 47.16
N MET A 6 -11.98 4.56 46.92
CA MET A 6 -12.03 3.57 45.84
C MET A 6 -11.76 4.33 44.54
N CYS A 7 -10.59 4.14 43.95
CA CYS A 7 -10.32 4.61 42.61
C CYS A 7 -11.28 3.85 41.69
N CYS A 8 -12.42 4.45 41.35
CA CYS A 8 -13.39 3.83 40.46
C CYS A 8 -12.68 3.47 39.16
N ASP A 9 -12.81 2.22 38.71
CA ASP A 9 -12.29 1.78 37.43
C ASP A 9 -13.16 2.36 36.30
N ARG A 10 -12.84 3.60 35.94
CA ARG A 10 -13.55 4.37 34.91
C ARG A 10 -13.44 3.72 33.53
N ILE A 11 -12.44 2.87 33.30
CA ILE A 11 -12.27 2.16 32.03
C ILE A 11 -13.32 1.05 31.92
N SER A 12 -13.59 0.32 33.01
CA SER A 12 -14.65 -0.69 33.06
C SER A 12 -16.06 -0.12 32.87
N GLU A 13 -16.27 1.17 33.16
CA GLU A 13 -17.55 1.86 32.96
C GLU A 13 -17.81 2.32 31.50
N LEU A 14 -16.78 2.34 30.65
CA LEU A 14 -16.94 2.78 29.25
C LEU A 14 -17.84 1.82 28.47
N PRO A 15 -18.68 2.31 27.53
CA PRO A 15 -19.43 1.46 26.60
C PRO A 15 -18.51 0.75 25.61
N ASP A 16 -18.95 -0.40 25.09
CA ASP A 16 -18.17 -1.22 24.14
C ASP A 16 -17.67 -0.41 22.94
N SER A 17 -18.47 0.53 22.43
CA SER A 17 -18.09 1.37 21.29
C SER A 17 -16.87 2.26 21.56
N LEU A 18 -16.71 2.77 22.79
CA LEU A 18 -15.53 3.54 23.16
C LEU A 18 -14.33 2.62 23.41
N LEU A 19 -14.56 1.44 23.97
CA LEU A 19 -13.50 0.45 24.14
C LEU A 19 -12.95 -0.03 22.78
N THR A 20 -13.82 -0.37 21.83
CA THR A 20 -13.38 -0.77 20.47
C THR A 20 -12.71 0.39 19.73
N HIS A 21 -13.14 1.63 19.97
CA HIS A 21 -12.46 2.81 19.44
C HIS A 21 -11.05 2.97 20.04
N ILE A 22 -10.87 2.77 21.35
CA ILE A 22 -9.53 2.75 21.98
C ILE A 22 -8.68 1.63 21.38
N LEU A 23 -9.21 0.42 21.26
CA LEU A 23 -8.50 -0.72 20.67
C LEU A 23 -8.14 -0.48 19.20
N SER A 24 -8.91 0.32 18.45
CA SER A 24 -8.59 0.65 17.05
C SER A 24 -7.29 1.42 16.85
N TYR A 25 -6.72 2.00 17.92
CA TYR A 25 -5.40 2.63 17.90
C TYR A 25 -4.25 1.66 18.20
N LEU A 26 -4.56 0.40 18.55
CA LEU A 26 -3.58 -0.63 18.88
C LEU A 26 -3.38 -1.59 17.70
N SER A 27 -2.26 -2.31 17.71
CA SER A 27 -2.09 -3.47 16.83
C SER A 27 -3.13 -4.55 17.17
N THR A 28 -3.38 -5.48 16.24
CA THR A 28 -4.28 -6.61 16.53
C THR A 28 -3.74 -7.44 17.70
N LYS A 29 -2.43 -7.67 17.75
CA LYS A 29 -1.76 -8.39 18.83
C LYS A 29 -2.05 -7.74 20.19
N ASP A 30 -1.84 -6.43 20.29
CA ASP A 30 -2.03 -5.74 21.57
C ASP A 30 -3.51 -5.63 21.94
N SER A 31 -4.39 -5.49 20.95
CA SER A 31 -5.84 -5.57 21.15
C SER A 31 -6.26 -6.92 21.72
N VAL A 32 -5.76 -8.04 21.15
CA VAL A 32 -6.03 -9.40 21.64
C VAL A 32 -5.51 -9.58 23.07
N LYS A 33 -4.32 -9.06 23.40
CA LYS A 33 -3.76 -9.15 24.76
C LYS A 33 -4.66 -8.49 25.82
N THR A 34 -5.41 -7.44 25.46
CA THR A 34 -6.35 -6.83 26.40
C THR A 34 -7.47 -7.78 26.86
N GLY A 35 -7.67 -8.90 26.15
CA GLY A 35 -8.65 -9.92 26.52
C GLY A 35 -8.43 -10.53 27.90
N VAL A 36 -7.21 -10.48 28.45
CA VAL A 36 -6.91 -10.98 29.81
C VAL A 36 -7.43 -10.06 30.93
N LEU A 37 -7.85 -8.83 30.60
CA LEU A 37 -8.31 -7.85 31.60
C LEU A 37 -9.64 -8.27 32.24
N SER A 38 -10.57 -8.82 31.44
CA SER A 38 -11.79 -9.48 31.93
C SER A 38 -12.54 -10.17 30.78
N ARG A 39 -13.55 -10.99 31.11
CA ARG A 39 -14.46 -11.62 30.13
C ARG A 39 -15.08 -10.64 29.13
N ARG A 40 -15.31 -9.39 29.56
CA ARG A 40 -15.84 -8.36 28.65
C ARG A 40 -14.86 -8.04 27.54
N TRP A 41 -13.56 -8.01 27.83
CA TRP A 41 -12.50 -7.63 26.88
C TRP A 41 -12.07 -8.76 25.96
N GLU A 42 -12.28 -10.01 26.36
CA GLU A 42 -11.85 -11.22 25.65
C GLU A 42 -12.16 -11.20 24.14
N LEU A 43 -13.33 -10.67 23.77
CA LEU A 43 -13.83 -10.67 22.39
C LEU A 43 -14.04 -9.26 21.81
N LEU A 44 -13.65 -8.19 22.51
CA LEU A 44 -13.86 -6.82 22.01
C LEU A 44 -13.04 -6.53 20.75
N TRP A 45 -11.84 -7.11 20.65
CA TRP A 45 -10.97 -6.94 19.50
C TRP A 45 -11.61 -7.43 18.19
N LEU A 46 -12.53 -8.41 18.23
CA LEU A 46 -13.27 -8.88 17.05
C LEU A 46 -14.23 -7.82 16.50
N LYS A 47 -14.67 -6.88 17.33
CA LYS A 47 -15.52 -5.75 16.95
C LYS A 47 -14.70 -4.54 16.46
N VAL A 48 -13.37 -4.62 16.47
CA VAL A 48 -12.50 -3.56 15.95
C VAL A 48 -12.51 -3.64 14.43
N SER A 49 -12.63 -2.47 13.82
CA SER A 49 -12.84 -2.29 12.39
C SER A 49 -11.54 -2.35 11.56
N GLY A 50 -10.38 -2.37 12.22
CA GLY A 50 -9.07 -2.53 11.59
C GLY A 50 -8.38 -3.83 12.01
N LEU A 51 -7.68 -4.45 11.07
CA LEU A 51 -6.82 -5.60 11.31
C LEU A 51 -5.39 -5.22 10.91
N ASP A 52 -4.50 -5.10 11.90
CA ASP A 52 -3.07 -4.82 11.73
C ASP A 52 -2.26 -6.04 12.18
N LEU A 53 -1.67 -6.76 11.23
CA LEU A 53 -0.97 -8.02 11.43
C LEU A 53 0.49 -7.89 11.06
N ASN A 54 1.35 -8.54 11.84
CA ASN A 54 2.76 -8.71 11.54
C ASN A 54 3.14 -10.19 11.70
N THR A 55 3.75 -10.81 10.68
CA THR A 55 4.17 -12.22 10.77
C THR A 55 5.12 -12.48 11.94
N MET A 56 5.93 -11.49 12.32
CA MET A 56 6.86 -11.58 13.45
C MET A 56 6.13 -11.76 14.78
N ASP A 57 4.85 -11.37 14.87
CA ASP A 57 4.04 -11.56 16.07
C ASP A 57 3.58 -13.00 16.29
N PHE A 58 3.70 -13.86 15.27
CA PHE A 58 3.30 -15.26 15.30
C PHE A 58 4.49 -16.20 15.52
N LEU A 59 5.70 -15.68 15.71
CA LEU A 59 6.89 -16.49 16.04
C LEU A 59 6.79 -17.09 17.46
N PRO A 60 7.32 -18.32 17.68
CA PRO A 60 8.02 -19.18 16.71
C PRO A 60 7.07 -20.06 15.86
N TYR A 61 5.76 -19.96 16.03
CA TYR A 61 4.77 -20.80 15.34
C TYR A 61 4.66 -20.50 13.83
N GLY A 62 5.01 -19.28 13.43
CA GLY A 62 5.16 -18.89 12.03
C GLY A 62 3.85 -18.77 11.27
N GLY A 63 3.90 -19.03 9.95
CA GLY A 63 2.79 -18.82 9.02
C GLY A 63 1.54 -19.68 9.30
N GLU A 64 1.68 -20.89 9.81
CA GLU A 64 0.53 -21.77 10.15
C GLU A 64 -0.36 -21.18 11.26
N ALA A 65 0.25 -20.56 12.28
CA ALA A 65 -0.52 -19.90 13.33
C ALA A 65 -1.27 -18.67 12.79
N LEU A 66 -0.63 -17.93 11.87
CA LEU A 66 -1.27 -16.81 11.18
C LEU A 66 -2.41 -17.30 10.28
N LEU A 67 -2.22 -18.39 9.54
CA LEU A 67 -3.25 -19.03 8.74
C LEU A 67 -4.47 -19.40 9.58
N SER A 68 -4.25 -20.19 10.63
CA SER A 68 -5.32 -20.61 11.55
C SER A 68 -6.01 -19.43 12.23
N PHE A 69 -5.27 -18.36 12.52
CA PHE A 69 -5.85 -17.12 13.03
C PHE A 69 -6.77 -16.46 11.99
N MET A 70 -6.29 -16.29 10.77
CA MET A 70 -7.03 -15.64 9.69
C MET A 70 -8.28 -16.42 9.28
N ASP A 71 -8.19 -17.74 9.15
CA ASP A 71 -9.33 -18.59 8.80
C ASP A 71 -10.44 -18.47 9.84
N ARG A 72 -10.07 -18.58 11.13
CA ARG A 72 -11.02 -18.36 12.24
C ARG A 72 -11.57 -16.94 12.22
N PHE A 73 -10.73 -15.93 12.05
CA PHE A 73 -11.17 -14.54 12.01
C PHE A 73 -12.21 -14.29 10.92
N LEU A 74 -11.96 -14.77 9.70
CA LEU A 74 -12.88 -14.61 8.56
C LEU A 74 -14.18 -15.41 8.75
N GLU A 75 -14.11 -16.58 9.40
CA GLU A 75 -15.27 -17.40 9.73
C GLU A 75 -16.19 -16.74 10.77
N PHE A 76 -15.61 -16.23 11.87
CA PHE A 76 -16.37 -15.62 12.97
C PHE A 76 -16.85 -14.21 12.66
N ASN A 77 -16.14 -13.45 11.82
CA ASN A 77 -16.47 -12.07 11.53
C ASN A 77 -17.08 -11.89 10.14
N ARG A 78 -18.12 -12.66 9.81
CA ARG A 78 -18.83 -12.59 8.50
C ARG A 78 -19.33 -11.19 8.14
N GLY A 79 -19.66 -10.37 9.13
CA GLY A 79 -20.13 -8.99 8.96
C GLY A 79 -19.04 -7.92 8.95
N TRP A 80 -17.75 -8.30 9.04
CA TRP A 80 -16.66 -7.34 9.00
C TRP A 80 -16.59 -6.70 7.60
N CYS A 81 -16.94 -5.41 7.50
CA CYS A 81 -17.15 -4.76 6.21
C CYS A 81 -16.55 -3.34 6.09
N GLN A 82 -15.91 -2.80 7.13
CA GLN A 82 -15.39 -1.44 7.11
C GLN A 82 -14.16 -1.32 8.02
N GLN A 83 -12.98 -1.18 7.43
CA GLN A 83 -12.07 -0.02 7.56
C GLN A 83 -10.69 -0.38 7.00
N THR A 84 -9.90 -1.20 7.68
CA THR A 84 -8.47 -1.34 7.34
C THR A 84 -7.97 -2.78 7.46
N PHE A 85 -7.34 -3.29 6.41
CA PHE A 85 -6.47 -4.46 6.49
C PHE A 85 -5.04 -4.01 6.24
N LYS A 86 -4.18 -4.23 7.23
CA LYS A 86 -2.76 -3.97 7.19
C LYS A 86 -2.02 -5.23 7.54
N MET A 87 -1.08 -5.63 6.68
CA MET A 87 -0.25 -6.79 6.91
C MET A 87 1.20 -6.48 6.57
N LYS A 88 2.07 -6.68 7.57
CA LYS A 88 3.52 -6.73 7.45
C LYS A 88 3.95 -8.19 7.46
N TYR A 89 4.77 -8.59 6.50
CA TYR A 89 5.18 -9.97 6.39
C TYR A 89 6.59 -10.09 5.83
N CYS A 90 7.36 -11.09 6.27
CA CYS A 90 8.58 -11.53 5.58
C CYS A 90 8.31 -12.86 4.91
N ARG A 91 8.71 -13.02 3.65
CA ARG A 91 8.93 -14.32 3.02
C ARG A 91 10.43 -14.68 3.14
N CYS A 92 10.82 -15.25 4.26
CA CYS A 92 12.21 -15.52 4.63
C CYS A 92 12.61 -17.00 4.44
N THR A 93 11.67 -17.97 4.52
CA THR A 93 11.99 -19.43 4.45
C THR A 93 10.92 -20.28 3.73
N GLU A 94 11.22 -21.54 3.41
CA GLU A 94 10.27 -22.50 2.81
C GLU A 94 8.98 -22.73 3.63
N THR A 95 9.01 -22.48 4.95
CA THR A 95 7.82 -22.54 5.82
C THR A 95 6.87 -21.34 5.67
N ASP A 96 7.32 -20.24 5.03
CA ASP A 96 6.47 -19.09 4.66
C ASP A 96 5.62 -19.35 3.41
N SER A 97 5.80 -20.50 2.75
CA SER A 97 4.90 -20.97 1.68
C SER A 97 3.44 -21.14 2.13
N SER A 98 3.22 -21.17 3.45
CA SER A 98 1.89 -21.22 4.07
C SER A 98 1.14 -19.90 3.99
N ILE A 99 1.78 -18.74 3.79
CA ILE A 99 1.07 -17.46 3.75
C ILE A 99 0.21 -17.37 2.47
N ARG A 100 -1.09 -17.62 2.62
CA ARG A 100 -2.09 -17.56 1.54
C ARG A 100 -2.67 -16.16 1.37
N LEU A 101 -1.80 -15.14 1.32
CA LEU A 101 -2.19 -13.74 1.11
C LEU A 101 -3.10 -13.56 -0.10
N VAL A 102 -2.78 -14.27 -1.19
CA VAL A 102 -3.54 -14.25 -2.45
C VAL A 102 -4.96 -14.81 -2.29
N GLU A 103 -5.21 -15.66 -1.29
CA GLU A 103 -6.54 -16.24 -1.01
C GLU A 103 -7.39 -15.33 -0.12
N TRP A 104 -6.77 -14.59 0.82
CA TRP A 104 -7.50 -13.68 1.71
C TRP A 104 -7.92 -12.39 1.02
N ILE A 105 -7.09 -11.84 0.13
CA ILE A 105 -7.36 -10.54 -0.50
C ILE A 105 -8.70 -10.53 -1.25
N PRO A 106 -9.07 -11.52 -2.09
CA PRO A 106 -10.37 -11.56 -2.73
C PRO A 106 -11.54 -11.52 -1.74
N GLU A 107 -11.45 -12.24 -0.63
CA GLU A 107 -12.47 -12.27 0.41
C GLU A 107 -12.58 -10.89 1.11
N LEU A 108 -11.45 -10.25 1.42
CA LEU A 108 -11.40 -8.90 1.99
C LEU A 108 -11.99 -7.85 1.04
N VAL A 109 -11.70 -7.94 -0.25
CA VAL A 109 -12.27 -7.07 -1.28
C VAL A 109 -13.77 -7.32 -1.44
N HIS A 110 -14.22 -8.58 -1.43
CA HIS A 110 -15.64 -8.93 -1.43
C HIS A 110 -16.39 -8.33 -0.23
N ARG A 111 -15.70 -8.29 0.92
CA ARG A 111 -16.14 -7.64 2.16
C ARG A 111 -16.00 -6.13 2.16
N ARG A 112 -15.68 -5.51 1.02
CA ARG A 112 -15.68 -4.04 0.83
C ARG A 112 -14.63 -3.31 1.68
N VAL A 113 -13.46 -3.92 1.89
CA VAL A 113 -12.33 -3.25 2.55
C VAL A 113 -12.02 -1.89 1.90
N GLN A 114 -11.69 -0.89 2.72
CA GLN A 114 -11.42 0.48 2.27
C GLN A 114 -9.92 0.79 2.26
N HIS A 115 -9.19 0.33 3.25
CA HIS A 115 -7.74 0.56 3.34
C HIS A 115 -7.03 -0.79 3.28
N LEU A 116 -6.30 -1.04 2.19
CA LEU A 116 -5.49 -2.23 1.99
C LEU A 116 -4.02 -1.83 2.00
N ILE A 117 -3.28 -2.32 3.00
CA ILE A 117 -1.86 -2.01 3.22
C ILE A 117 -1.10 -3.33 3.32
N LEU A 118 -0.27 -3.62 2.32
CA LEU A 118 0.55 -4.82 2.26
C LEU A 118 2.02 -4.40 2.19
N GLU A 119 2.79 -4.83 3.19
CA GLU A 119 4.21 -4.52 3.34
C GLU A 119 5.02 -5.80 3.45
N ASN A 120 5.64 -6.22 2.35
CA ASN A 120 6.61 -7.31 2.37
C ASN A 120 7.97 -6.76 2.82
N GLU A 121 8.40 -7.14 4.03
CA GLU A 121 9.69 -6.80 4.64
C GLU A 121 10.76 -7.86 4.32
N GLY A 122 10.44 -8.83 3.46
CA GLY A 122 11.30 -9.95 3.10
C GLY A 122 12.19 -9.76 1.89
N SER A 123 12.82 -10.87 1.49
CA SER A 123 13.76 -10.92 0.37
C SER A 123 13.06 -10.64 -0.97
N PRO A 124 13.70 -9.94 -1.93
CA PRO A 124 13.12 -9.69 -3.26
C PRO A 124 12.89 -10.96 -4.09
N TYR A 125 13.40 -12.11 -3.64
CA TYR A 125 13.29 -13.39 -4.37
C TYR A 125 11.98 -14.15 -4.10
N SER A 126 11.13 -13.68 -3.19
CA SER A 126 9.92 -14.37 -2.75
C SER A 126 8.73 -13.39 -2.67
N LEU A 127 8.11 -13.13 -3.82
CA LEU A 127 7.07 -12.11 -3.96
C LEU A 127 5.69 -12.70 -4.21
N ASP A 128 4.67 -12.03 -3.69
CA ASP A 128 3.26 -12.36 -3.91
C ASP A 128 2.70 -11.64 -5.14
N ILE A 129 2.04 -12.40 -6.02
CA ILE A 129 1.32 -11.84 -7.17
C ILE A 129 -0.04 -11.33 -6.69
N MET A 130 -0.27 -10.04 -6.88
CA MET A 130 -1.51 -9.40 -6.48
C MET A 130 -2.71 -9.86 -7.34
N PRO A 131 -3.86 -10.18 -6.72
CA PRO A 131 -5.04 -10.64 -7.44
C PRO A 131 -5.78 -9.49 -8.12
N ASP A 132 -6.46 -9.79 -9.20
CA ASP A 132 -7.04 -8.80 -10.12
C ASP A 132 -8.10 -7.91 -9.44
N CYS A 133 -8.76 -8.43 -8.40
CA CYS A 133 -9.82 -7.76 -7.66
C CYS A 133 -9.38 -6.43 -7.01
N ILE A 134 -8.08 -6.25 -6.72
CA ILE A 134 -7.58 -5.00 -6.13
C ILE A 134 -7.58 -3.85 -7.13
N TYR A 135 -7.61 -4.13 -8.44
CA TYR A 135 -7.57 -3.14 -9.53
C TYR A 135 -8.97 -2.71 -10.01
N VAL A 136 -10.02 -3.43 -9.60
CA VAL A 136 -11.42 -3.15 -9.97
C VAL A 136 -12.31 -2.89 -8.74
N SER A 137 -11.69 -2.70 -7.57
CA SER A 137 -12.42 -2.49 -6.33
C SER A 137 -13.10 -1.12 -6.31
N LYS A 138 -14.41 -1.15 -6.04
CA LYS A 138 -15.24 0.07 -5.92
C LYS A 138 -15.23 0.66 -4.52
N THR A 139 -14.48 0.08 -3.58
CA THR A 139 -14.53 0.43 -2.15
C THR A 139 -13.19 0.87 -1.60
N LEU A 140 -12.09 0.52 -2.28
CA LEU A 140 -10.75 0.92 -1.86
C LEU A 140 -10.62 2.45 -1.89
N VAL A 141 -10.22 3.00 -0.75
CA VAL A 141 -9.88 4.41 -0.51
C VAL A 141 -8.37 4.56 -0.37
N THR A 142 -7.69 3.59 0.23
CA THR A 142 -6.23 3.54 0.33
C THR A 142 -5.70 2.20 -0.17
N LEU A 143 -4.72 2.25 -1.04
CA LEU A 143 -3.97 1.10 -1.51
C LEU A 143 -2.48 1.37 -1.31
N LYS A 144 -1.85 0.62 -0.41
CA LYS A 144 -0.41 0.64 -0.18
C LYS A 144 0.15 -0.74 -0.44
N LEU A 145 1.07 -0.84 -1.41
CA LEU A 145 1.71 -2.06 -1.83
C LEU A 145 3.21 -1.86 -1.82
N VAL A 146 3.92 -2.70 -1.07
CA VAL A 146 5.38 -2.61 -0.91
C VAL A 146 5.98 -4.00 -1.13
N TYR A 147 6.92 -4.12 -2.07
CA TYR A 147 7.59 -5.37 -2.46
C TYR A 147 6.61 -6.50 -2.82
N VAL A 148 5.68 -6.24 -3.74
CA VAL A 148 4.78 -7.24 -4.33
C VAL A 148 4.87 -7.27 -5.85
N VAL A 149 4.30 -8.30 -6.48
CA VAL A 149 4.20 -8.40 -7.95
C VAL A 149 2.83 -7.92 -8.41
N LEU A 150 2.81 -6.94 -9.32
CA LEU A 150 1.64 -6.47 -10.03
C LEU A 150 1.55 -7.20 -11.37
N LYS A 151 0.36 -7.67 -11.75
CA LYS A 151 0.16 -8.32 -13.05
C LYS A 151 0.08 -7.28 -14.16
N ASP A 152 0.63 -7.60 -15.32
CA ASP A 152 0.31 -6.86 -16.53
C ASP A 152 -1.21 -6.93 -16.81
N LEU A 153 -1.82 -5.75 -16.97
CA LEU A 153 -3.27 -5.60 -16.96
C LEU A 153 -3.78 -5.65 -18.39
N LYS A 154 -4.43 -6.77 -18.74
CA LYS A 154 -5.18 -6.91 -20.00
C LYS A 154 -6.60 -6.32 -19.92
N PHE A 155 -6.91 -5.59 -18.85
CA PHE A 155 -8.22 -5.00 -18.57
C PHE A 155 -8.08 -3.57 -18.03
N ALA A 156 -9.15 -2.80 -18.14
CA ALA A 156 -9.19 -1.44 -17.62
C ALA A 156 -9.31 -1.41 -16.08
N VAL A 157 -8.41 -0.68 -15.43
CA VAL A 157 -8.48 -0.41 -13.99
C VAL A 157 -9.70 0.45 -13.68
N SER A 158 -10.40 0.14 -12.59
CA SER A 158 -11.52 0.94 -12.09
C SER A 158 -11.49 1.01 -10.56
N LEU A 159 -11.00 2.13 -10.05
CA LEU A 159 -10.79 2.43 -8.63
C LEU A 159 -11.48 3.76 -8.26
N PRO A 160 -12.82 3.82 -8.37
CA PRO A 160 -13.58 5.08 -8.33
C PRO A 160 -13.53 5.82 -7.00
N CYS A 161 -13.12 5.16 -5.90
CA CYS A 161 -13.06 5.75 -4.57
C CYS A 161 -11.62 5.92 -4.04
N LEU A 162 -10.61 5.56 -4.84
CA LEU A 162 -9.23 5.53 -4.37
C LEU A 162 -8.68 6.96 -4.26
N LYS A 163 -8.33 7.34 -3.03
CA LYS A 163 -7.76 8.64 -2.68
C LYS A 163 -6.26 8.57 -2.45
N ASN A 164 -5.76 7.45 -1.92
CA ASN A 164 -4.37 7.29 -1.53
C ASN A 164 -3.77 6.08 -2.23
N MET A 165 -2.73 6.29 -3.02
CA MET A 165 -1.98 5.24 -3.69
C MET A 165 -0.52 5.31 -3.26
N HIS A 166 0.01 4.21 -2.74
CA HIS A 166 1.43 4.06 -2.40
C HIS A 166 1.96 2.80 -3.04
N LEU A 167 2.92 2.94 -3.94
CA LEU A 167 3.61 1.84 -4.61
C LEU A 167 5.10 1.98 -4.30
N GLU A 168 5.69 0.95 -3.70
CA GLU A 168 7.10 0.96 -3.30
C GLU A 168 7.79 -0.35 -3.68
N ASN A 169 8.79 -0.24 -4.54
CA ASN A 169 9.65 -1.37 -4.97
C ASN A 169 8.84 -2.59 -5.43
N ASN A 170 7.73 -2.34 -6.13
CA ASN A 170 6.88 -3.38 -6.70
C ASN A 170 7.43 -3.86 -8.04
N TYR A 171 7.16 -5.13 -8.34
CA TYR A 171 7.60 -5.82 -9.55
C TYR A 171 6.43 -6.03 -10.50
N ILE A 172 6.71 -6.35 -11.76
CA ILE A 172 5.67 -6.59 -12.77
C ILE A 172 5.86 -7.96 -13.40
N TYR A 173 4.75 -8.66 -13.57
CA TYR A 173 4.70 -9.93 -14.28
C TYR A 173 4.17 -9.73 -15.70
N ILE A 174 5.03 -9.93 -16.71
CA ILE A 174 4.63 -9.95 -18.13
C ILE A 174 4.48 -11.39 -18.59
N LEU A 175 3.27 -11.76 -19.01
CA LEU A 175 3.01 -13.03 -19.68
C LEU A 175 3.43 -12.93 -21.15
N TYR A 176 4.60 -13.49 -21.50
CA TYR A 176 4.95 -13.73 -22.91
C TYR A 176 4.08 -14.87 -23.45
N ASN A 177 3.09 -14.52 -24.27
CA ASN A 177 2.15 -15.48 -24.85
C ASN A 177 2.74 -16.35 -26.00
N ASP A 178 4.02 -16.22 -26.34
CA ASP A 178 4.64 -16.92 -27.49
C ASP A 178 5.53 -18.12 -27.11
N ALA A 179 5.51 -18.60 -25.87
CA ALA A 179 6.14 -19.86 -25.49
C ALA A 179 5.07 -20.97 -25.41
N PRO A 180 4.93 -21.87 -26.40
CA PRO A 180 3.84 -22.85 -26.46
C PRO A 180 3.97 -23.99 -25.45
N ASN A 181 5.07 -24.05 -24.70
CA ASN A 181 5.37 -25.20 -23.88
C ASN A 181 6.46 -24.86 -22.85
N LEU A 182 6.09 -24.20 -21.76
CA LEU A 182 6.75 -24.26 -20.45
C LEU A 182 6.08 -23.23 -19.53
N ASP A 183 5.64 -23.68 -18.35
CA ASP A 183 5.47 -22.87 -17.13
C ASP A 183 6.83 -22.29 -16.67
N ALA A 184 7.58 -21.70 -17.59
CA ALA A 184 8.81 -20.97 -17.30
C ALA A 184 8.41 -19.61 -16.73
N LEU A 185 8.11 -19.63 -15.43
CA LEU A 185 8.06 -18.49 -14.53
C LEU A 185 9.41 -17.76 -14.56
N CYS A 186 9.60 -16.91 -15.56
CA CYS A 186 10.65 -15.91 -15.51
C CYS A 186 10.12 -14.76 -14.64
N LEU A 187 10.44 -14.81 -13.34
CA LEU A 187 10.63 -13.58 -12.55
C LEU A 187 11.81 -12.86 -13.21
N ILE A 188 11.53 -12.12 -14.28
CA ILE A 188 12.52 -11.22 -14.84
C ILE A 188 12.64 -10.10 -13.81
N ASP A 189 13.66 -10.20 -12.97
CA ASP A 189 14.20 -9.02 -12.34
C ASP A 189 14.62 -8.12 -13.51
N TYR A 190 13.88 -7.02 -13.66
CA TYR A 190 14.25 -5.88 -14.49
C TYR A 190 14.05 -5.97 -16.01
N VAL A 191 13.71 -4.82 -16.61
CA VAL A 191 13.59 -4.55 -18.07
C VAL A 191 12.21 -4.87 -18.66
N SER A 192 11.31 -3.86 -18.71
CA SER A 192 10.28 -3.74 -19.76
C SER A 192 9.35 -2.54 -19.55
N SER A 193 8.87 -2.01 -20.69
CA SER A 193 7.82 -1.01 -20.89
C SER A 193 6.51 -1.18 -20.08
N GLY A 194 6.26 -2.36 -19.47
CA GLY A 194 5.06 -2.66 -18.69
C GLY A 194 4.93 -1.83 -17.38
N GLY A 195 6.07 -1.45 -16.78
CA GLY A 195 6.20 -0.49 -15.66
C GLY A 195 5.26 0.69 -15.75
N ARG A 196 5.41 1.39 -16.85
CA ARG A 196 4.70 2.62 -17.14
C ARG A 196 3.22 2.37 -17.35
N LEU A 197 2.85 1.36 -18.13
CA LEU A 197 1.46 1.09 -18.51
C LEU A 197 0.60 0.79 -17.28
N ILE A 198 1.12 0.02 -16.32
CA ILE A 198 0.39 -0.26 -15.09
C ILE A 198 0.19 1.02 -14.27
N MET A 199 1.21 1.86 -14.14
CA MET A 199 1.06 3.15 -13.44
C MET A 199 0.03 4.07 -14.10
N GLU A 200 0.11 4.22 -15.43
CA GLU A 200 -0.84 5.03 -16.20
C GLU A 200 -2.26 4.50 -16.03
N ASN A 201 -2.44 3.17 -16.09
CA ASN A 201 -3.73 2.52 -15.87
C ASN A 201 -4.24 2.74 -14.44
N LEU A 202 -3.38 2.60 -13.43
CA LEU A 202 -3.73 2.79 -12.03
C LEU A 202 -4.20 4.22 -11.75
N ILE A 203 -3.46 5.23 -12.23
CA ILE A 203 -3.80 6.64 -12.03
C ILE A 203 -5.05 7.00 -12.86
N SER A 204 -5.12 6.57 -14.11
CA SER A 204 -6.28 6.81 -14.99
C SER A 204 -7.57 6.17 -14.47
N GLY A 205 -7.47 4.98 -13.89
CA GLY A 205 -8.58 4.26 -13.26
C GLY A 205 -9.00 4.85 -11.91
N SER A 206 -8.27 5.83 -11.37
CA SER A 206 -8.48 6.44 -10.05
C SER A 206 -8.85 7.94 -10.18
N PRO A 207 -10.10 8.27 -10.56
CA PRO A 207 -10.49 9.65 -10.92
C PRO A 207 -10.50 10.63 -9.73
N VAL A 208 -10.53 10.14 -8.49
CA VAL A 208 -10.61 10.96 -7.26
C VAL A 208 -9.32 10.91 -6.42
N LEU A 209 -8.21 10.53 -7.04
CA LEU A 209 -6.92 10.35 -6.37
C LEU A 209 -6.40 11.68 -5.81
N GLU A 210 -6.08 11.70 -4.51
CA GLU A 210 -5.64 12.89 -3.77
C GLU A 210 -4.13 12.83 -3.47
N ASN A 211 -3.62 11.62 -3.17
CA ASN A 211 -2.25 11.40 -2.72
C ASN A 211 -1.62 10.24 -3.50
N VAL A 212 -0.47 10.50 -4.11
CA VAL A 212 0.33 9.50 -4.84
C VAL A 212 1.72 9.43 -4.24
N THR A 213 2.17 8.22 -3.90
CA THR A 213 3.53 7.94 -3.46
C THR A 213 4.13 6.82 -4.30
N LEU A 214 5.24 7.12 -4.95
CA LEU A 214 5.92 6.22 -5.88
C LEU A 214 7.38 6.09 -5.47
N PHE A 215 7.74 4.91 -4.98
CA PHE A 215 9.11 4.51 -4.75
C PHE A 215 9.37 3.31 -5.63
N PHE A 216 10.51 3.31 -6.31
CA PHE A 216 10.88 2.21 -7.15
C PHE A 216 12.35 1.93 -6.93
N GLY A 217 12.76 0.70 -7.23
CA GLY A 217 14.16 0.34 -7.29
C GLY A 217 14.89 1.11 -8.39
N LEU A 218 16.12 0.72 -8.70
CA LEU A 218 16.84 1.26 -9.84
C LEU A 218 15.90 1.23 -11.07
N TRP A 219 15.99 2.18 -12.01
CA TRP A 219 15.38 2.08 -13.36
C TRP A 219 16.50 2.14 -14.41
N GLN A 220 16.65 1.16 -15.32
CA GLN A 220 17.68 1.22 -16.40
C GLN A 220 17.12 1.45 -17.81
N GLU A 221 15.80 1.48 -18.04
CA GLU A 221 15.32 1.72 -19.41
C GLU A 221 14.98 3.19 -19.71
N GLU A 222 15.37 3.60 -20.92
CA GLU A 222 15.07 4.89 -21.51
C GLU A 222 13.58 5.02 -21.85
N PHE A 223 12.97 6.08 -21.33
CA PHE A 223 11.60 6.48 -21.64
C PHE A 223 11.50 6.93 -23.10
N SER A 224 11.12 6.05 -24.03
CA SER A 224 10.96 6.44 -25.44
C SER A 224 9.60 7.03 -25.80
N SER A 225 8.58 6.96 -24.91
CA SER A 225 7.28 7.59 -25.18
C SER A 225 6.74 8.35 -23.98
N SER A 226 6.21 9.56 -24.24
CA SER A 226 5.63 10.48 -23.27
C SER A 226 4.27 9.99 -22.76
N TRP A 227 3.93 10.30 -21.52
CA TRP A 227 2.55 10.17 -21.01
C TRP A 227 1.69 11.16 -21.79
N THR A 228 0.85 10.65 -22.69
CA THR A 228 0.06 11.48 -23.61
C THR A 228 -1.32 11.82 -23.05
N ASN A 229 -1.86 10.97 -22.17
CA ASN A 229 -3.15 11.18 -21.54
C ASN A 229 -2.99 11.84 -20.18
N VAL A 230 -3.88 12.78 -19.85
CA VAL A 230 -3.94 13.44 -18.54
C VAL A 230 -5.13 12.88 -17.76
N PRO A 231 -4.92 12.05 -16.73
CA PRO A 231 -5.99 11.55 -15.89
C PRO A 231 -6.78 12.67 -15.22
N GLN A 232 -8.08 12.45 -15.03
CA GLN A 232 -8.98 13.42 -14.40
C GLN A 232 -8.50 13.84 -12.99
N CYS A 233 -7.88 12.95 -12.23
CA CYS A 233 -7.43 13.27 -10.88
C CYS A 233 -6.35 14.35 -10.86
N LEU A 234 -5.48 14.44 -11.87
CA LEU A 234 -4.46 15.49 -11.95
C LEU A 234 -5.10 16.88 -12.07
N SER A 235 -6.18 17.00 -12.86
CA SER A 235 -6.85 18.29 -13.04
C SER A 235 -7.80 18.65 -11.89
N SER A 236 -8.24 17.69 -11.07
CA SER A 236 -9.36 17.90 -10.14
C SER A 236 -9.07 17.65 -8.66
N THR A 237 -8.27 16.64 -8.31
CA THR A 237 -8.17 16.16 -6.90
C THR A 237 -6.75 15.95 -6.38
N LEU A 238 -5.75 15.79 -7.25
CA LEU A 238 -4.40 15.41 -6.82
C LEU A 238 -3.69 16.54 -6.07
N GLU A 239 -3.55 16.40 -4.76
CA GLU A 239 -2.99 17.42 -3.87
C GLU A 239 -1.53 17.16 -3.48
N TYR A 240 -1.14 15.88 -3.40
CA TYR A 240 0.19 15.47 -2.96
C TYR A 240 0.79 14.39 -3.85
N VAL A 241 2.04 14.61 -4.25
CA VAL A 241 2.87 13.63 -4.96
C VAL A 241 4.18 13.44 -4.22
N LYS A 242 4.54 12.19 -3.95
CA LYS A 242 5.85 11.81 -3.42
C LYS A 242 6.53 10.84 -4.37
N ILE A 243 7.77 11.14 -4.76
CA ILE A 243 8.56 10.32 -5.68
C ILE A 243 9.91 10.02 -5.05
N GLY A 244 10.30 8.74 -5.00
CA GLY A 244 11.60 8.27 -4.52
C GLY A 244 12.74 8.59 -5.49
N VAL A 245 13.90 9.01 -4.97
CA VAL A 245 14.99 9.60 -5.75
C VAL A 245 15.81 8.57 -6.53
N ASN A 246 15.72 7.26 -6.22
CA ASN A 246 16.31 6.22 -7.09
C ASN A 246 15.82 6.27 -8.55
N ILE A 247 14.64 6.86 -8.76
CA ILE A 247 13.99 7.06 -10.07
C ILE A 247 14.57 8.28 -10.81
N MET A 248 15.05 9.28 -10.07
CA MET A 248 15.36 10.60 -10.63
C MET A 248 16.68 10.68 -11.39
N TRP A 249 17.52 9.65 -11.32
CA TRP A 249 18.85 9.66 -11.93
C TRP A 249 18.86 9.46 -13.44
N ASN A 250 17.68 9.21 -14.03
CA ASN A 250 17.51 9.08 -15.47
C ASN A 250 16.48 10.11 -16.01
N GLU A 251 16.46 10.27 -17.33
CA GLU A 251 15.53 11.18 -18.01
C GLU A 251 14.05 10.85 -17.74
N ALA A 252 13.74 9.57 -17.50
CA ALA A 252 12.40 9.10 -17.18
C ALA A 252 11.86 9.70 -15.88
N GLY A 253 12.66 9.73 -14.82
CA GLY A 253 12.27 10.32 -13.54
C GLY A 253 11.98 11.82 -13.66
N ILE A 254 12.81 12.56 -14.41
CA ILE A 254 12.58 13.99 -14.68
C ILE A 254 11.29 14.19 -15.47
N LYS A 255 11.06 13.39 -16.53
CA LYS A 255 9.81 13.42 -17.32
C LYS A 255 8.58 13.15 -16.45
N LEU A 256 8.65 12.20 -15.52
CA LEU A 256 7.54 11.88 -14.61
C LEU A 256 7.24 13.04 -13.66
N VAL A 257 8.27 13.64 -13.04
CA VAL A 257 8.09 14.80 -12.16
C VAL A 257 7.50 15.98 -12.93
N ASN A 258 8.04 16.29 -14.11
CA ASN A 258 7.52 17.36 -14.97
C ASN A 258 6.07 17.08 -15.38
N TYR A 259 5.74 15.85 -15.75
CA TYR A 259 4.37 15.47 -16.09
C TYR A 259 3.39 15.81 -14.96
N PHE A 260 3.70 15.48 -13.70
CA PHE A 260 2.83 15.88 -12.58
C PHE A 260 2.77 17.39 -12.39
N LEU A 261 3.91 18.10 -12.49
CA LEU A 261 3.96 19.55 -12.31
C LEU A 261 3.18 20.32 -13.39
N GLU A 262 3.24 19.86 -14.63
CA GLU A 262 2.63 20.50 -15.81
C GLU A 262 1.15 20.20 -15.94
N ASN A 263 0.66 19.10 -15.36
CA ASN A 263 -0.71 18.65 -15.56
C ASN A 263 -1.58 18.74 -14.30
N SER A 264 -0.99 18.98 -13.12
CA SER A 264 -1.74 18.99 -11.85
C SER A 264 -2.13 20.40 -11.40
N VAL A 265 -3.42 20.74 -11.53
CA VAL A 265 -3.95 22.10 -11.27
C VAL A 265 -4.05 22.41 -9.78
N VAL A 266 -4.44 21.43 -8.98
CA VAL A 266 -4.72 21.60 -7.53
C VAL A 266 -3.57 21.13 -6.64
N LEU A 267 -2.45 20.73 -7.23
CA LEU A 267 -1.30 20.18 -6.52
C LEU A 267 -0.77 21.17 -5.48
N LYS A 268 -0.70 20.75 -4.22
CA LYS A 268 -0.23 21.57 -3.10
C LYS A 268 1.24 21.31 -2.81
N LYS A 269 1.67 20.05 -2.91
CA LYS A 269 3.02 19.63 -2.53
C LYS A 269 3.52 18.48 -3.41
N LEU A 270 4.76 18.61 -3.87
CA LEU A 270 5.53 17.53 -4.50
C LEU A 270 6.80 17.29 -3.69
N THR A 271 7.05 16.06 -3.28
CA THR A 271 8.23 15.68 -2.49
C THR A 271 9.10 14.69 -3.25
N LEU A 272 10.38 15.00 -3.34
CA LEU A 272 11.42 14.12 -3.84
C LEU A 272 12.13 13.49 -2.64
N SER A 273 12.16 12.16 -2.55
CA SER A 273 12.59 11.46 -1.33
C SER A 273 13.81 10.56 -1.47
N CYS A 274 14.82 10.74 -0.62
CA CYS A 274 16.12 10.05 -0.69
C CYS A 274 16.26 8.85 0.28
N LYS A 275 15.17 8.14 0.59
CA LYS A 275 15.13 7.21 1.73
C LYS A 275 16.18 6.09 1.76
N ASP A 276 16.68 5.61 0.62
CA ASP A 276 17.49 4.38 0.54
C ASP A 276 18.77 4.51 -0.29
N SER A 277 19.16 5.73 -0.66
CA SER A 277 20.37 5.94 -1.44
C SER A 277 21.45 6.60 -0.59
N HIS A 278 22.72 6.25 -0.83
CA HIS A 278 23.88 7.00 -0.32
C HIS A 278 23.95 8.46 -0.85
N THR A 279 22.88 8.91 -1.49
CA THR A 279 22.72 10.18 -2.16
C THR A 279 22.81 11.32 -1.16
N ASP A 280 23.77 12.20 -1.41
CA ASP A 280 23.90 13.45 -0.67
C ASP A 280 22.65 14.30 -0.94
N LYS A 281 22.05 14.91 0.09
CA LYS A 281 20.96 15.88 -0.07
C LYS A 281 21.28 16.96 -1.11
N ARG A 282 22.57 17.27 -1.30
CA ARG A 282 23.07 18.19 -2.34
C ARG A 282 22.82 17.70 -3.77
N GLU A 283 22.85 16.40 -4.01
CA GLU A 283 22.56 15.83 -5.34
C GLU A 283 21.07 15.96 -5.65
N ALA A 284 20.20 15.65 -4.69
CA ALA A 284 18.75 15.82 -4.86
C ALA A 284 18.33 17.30 -5.04
N GLU A 285 18.97 18.23 -4.35
CA GLU A 285 18.81 19.67 -4.61
C GLU A 285 19.34 20.09 -6.00
N SER A 286 20.37 19.42 -6.52
CA SER A 286 20.84 19.64 -7.89
C SER A 286 19.82 19.12 -8.91
N TYR A 287 19.17 17.98 -8.65
CA TYR A 287 18.07 17.47 -9.46
C TYR A 287 16.88 18.42 -9.52
N LYS A 288 16.55 19.07 -8.40
CA LYS A 288 15.49 20.10 -8.37
C LYS A 288 15.77 21.26 -9.35
N LYS A 289 17.05 21.58 -9.62
CA LYS A 289 17.42 22.59 -10.63
C LYS A 289 17.28 22.09 -12.07
N LEU A 290 17.28 20.78 -12.30
CA LEU A 290 17.06 20.16 -13.61
C LEU A 290 15.59 20.08 -13.99
N LEU A 291 14.67 20.38 -13.07
CA LEU A 291 13.25 20.50 -13.38
C LEU A 291 13.03 21.71 -14.28
N THR A 292 12.70 21.44 -15.54
CA THR A 292 12.55 22.42 -16.61
C THR A 292 11.13 22.98 -16.74
N SER A 293 10.16 22.41 -16.02
CA SER A 293 8.74 22.68 -16.22
C SER A 293 8.21 23.88 -15.43
N THR A 294 7.23 24.58 -16.02
CA THR A 294 6.42 25.56 -15.29
C THR A 294 5.34 24.82 -14.50
N LYS A 295 5.27 25.06 -13.19
CA LYS A 295 4.23 24.46 -12.35
C LYS A 295 2.85 24.99 -12.78
N LEU A 296 1.93 24.10 -13.11
CA LEU A 296 0.55 24.47 -13.43
C LEU A 296 -0.19 25.02 -12.19
N SER A 297 0.04 24.40 -11.03
CA SER A 297 -0.41 24.92 -9.74
C SER A 297 0.57 26.00 -9.21
N PRO A 298 0.12 27.25 -9.03
CA PRO A 298 0.96 28.31 -8.46
C PRO A 298 1.26 28.09 -6.97
N ARG A 299 0.43 27.28 -6.30
CA ARG A 299 0.55 26.98 -4.86
C ARG A 299 1.46 25.77 -4.57
N CYS A 300 1.84 25.00 -5.60
CA CYS A 300 2.63 23.80 -5.42
C CYS A 300 4.03 24.10 -4.87
N GLN A 301 4.37 23.46 -3.75
CA GLN A 301 5.72 23.47 -3.17
C GLN A 301 6.48 22.20 -3.58
N VAL A 302 7.66 22.36 -4.17
CA VAL A 302 8.57 21.25 -4.51
C VAL A 302 9.64 21.15 -3.43
N LEU A 303 9.61 20.06 -2.66
CA LEU A 303 10.50 19.80 -1.53
C LEU A 303 11.35 18.56 -1.77
N VAL A 304 12.52 18.52 -1.13
CA VAL A 304 13.40 17.37 -1.04
C VAL A 304 13.46 16.95 0.43
N ASP A 305 13.21 15.68 0.76
CA ASP A 305 13.27 15.16 2.15
C ASP A 305 14.63 14.54 2.52
#